data_AF-A0A147F6G5-F1
#
_entry.id   AF-A0A147F6G5-F1
#
_cell.length_a   1.000
_cell.length_b   1.000
_cell.length_c   1.000
_cell.angle_alpha   90.00
_cell.angle_beta   90.00
_cell.angle_gamma   90.00
#
_symmetry.space_group_name_H-M   'P 1'
#
loop_
_entity.id
_entity.type
_entity.pdbx_description
1 polymer ?
#
loop_
_entity_poly.entity_id
_entity_poly.type
_entity_poly.pdbx_seq_one_letter_code
_entity_poly.pdbx_strand_id
1 'polypeptide(L)' 'MHLRNAPSSIHIKPRGYDDPIWEATLSAQTDDHVMSVNDIANLAAEVVIAGNLCAFLQWKSLDWDRNSGRHAD' A
#
# COMPACT_ATOMS: atom_id res chain seq x y z
N MET A 1 -8.80 -9.73 14.21
CA MET A 1 -8.92 -10.35 12.88
C MET A 1 -7.70 -9.88 12.07
N HIS A 2 -6.88 -10.77 11.52
CA HIS A 2 -5.78 -10.37 10.63
C HIS A 2 -6.30 -10.37 9.19
N LEU A 3 -5.79 -9.48 8.33
CA LEU A 3 -6.08 -9.45 6.89
C LEU A 3 -5.96 -10.81 6.16
N ARG A 4 -5.23 -11.77 6.75
CA ARG A 4 -5.13 -13.16 6.26
C ARG A 4 -6.46 -13.90 6.09
N ASN A 5 -7.54 -13.48 6.75
CA ASN A 5 -8.84 -14.16 6.72
C ASN A 5 -9.99 -13.32 6.13
N ALA A 6 -9.70 -12.15 5.53
CA ALA A 6 -10.71 -11.36 4.84
C ALA A 6 -10.88 -11.87 3.40
N PRO A 7 -12.11 -11.97 2.86
CA PRO A 7 -12.31 -12.39 1.46
C PRO A 7 -11.90 -11.31 0.45
N SER A 8 -11.58 -10.11 0.93
CA SER A 8 -11.00 -9.00 0.19
C SER A 8 -9.51 -8.85 0.53
N SER A 9 -8.73 -8.51 -0.49
CA SER A 9 -7.29 -8.33 -0.41
C SER A 9 -6.90 -6.90 -0.78
N ILE A 10 -5.99 -6.32 -0.01
CA ILE A 10 -5.36 -5.03 -0.31
C ILE A 10 -3.95 -5.34 -0.78
N HIS A 11 -3.68 -5.07 -2.06
CA HIS A 11 -2.35 -5.24 -2.64
C HIS A 11 -1.70 -3.87 -2.75
N ILE A 12 -0.58 -3.66 -2.06
CA ILE A 12 0.20 -2.43 -2.13
C ILE A 12 1.54 -2.74 -2.77
N LYS A 13 1.87 -2.06 -3.88
CA LYS A 13 3.08 -2.32 -4.66
C LYS A 13 3.57 -1.07 -5.42
N PRO A 14 4.83 -1.03 -5.86
CA PRO A 14 5.28 -0.04 -6.85
C PRO A 14 4.49 -0.20 -8.16
N ARG A 15 4.28 0.90 -8.88
CA ARG A 15 3.58 0.90 -10.18
C ARG A 15 4.37 0.12 -11.24
N GLY A 16 5.69 0.17 -11.18
CA GLY A 16 6.57 -0.50 -12.14
C GLY A 16 8.01 -0.59 -11.65
N TYR A 17 8.84 -1.27 -12.45
CA TYR A 17 10.29 -1.28 -12.26
C TYR A 17 10.84 0.13 -12.54
N ASP A 18 11.75 0.62 -11.70
CA ASP A 18 12.28 1.99 -11.71
C ASP A 18 11.20 3.11 -11.59
N ASP A 19 9.96 2.77 -11.23
CA ASP A 19 8.93 3.76 -10.91
C ASP A 19 8.84 3.93 -9.38
N PRO A 20 9.15 5.12 -8.83
CA PRO A 20 9.12 5.35 -7.40
C PRO A 20 7.69 5.45 -6.85
N ILE A 21 6.66 5.50 -7.69
CA ILE A 21 5.27 5.66 -7.27
C ILE A 21 4.69 4.34 -6.77
N TRP A 22 4.11 4.37 -5.58
CA TRP A 22 3.38 3.26 -4.98
C TRP A 22 1.87 3.40 -5.16
N GLU A 23 1.20 2.27 -5.39
CA GLU A 23 -0.24 2.20 -5.56
C GLU A 23 -0.84 1.06 -4.74
N ALA A 24 -2.11 1.21 -4.39
CA ALA A 24 -2.89 0.20 -3.72
C ALA A 24 -4.05 -0.26 -4.61
N THR A 25 -4.22 -1.57 -4.75
CA THR A 25 -5.37 -2.19 -5.39
C THR A 25 -6.21 -2.90 -4.34
N LEU A 26 -7.48 -2.52 -4.24
CA LEU A 26 -8.46 -3.23 -3.42
C LEU A 26 -9.21 -4.20 -4.33
N SER A 27 -9.13 -5.50 -4.05
CA SER A 27 -9.89 -6.48 -4.82
C SER A 27 -11.38 -6.35 -4.51
N ALA A 28 -12.20 -6.28 -5.55
CA ALA A 28 -13.64 -6.36 -5.42
C ALA A 28 -14.03 -7.66 -4.71
N GLN A 29 -15.02 -7.56 -3.83
CA GLN A 29 -15.57 -8.71 -3.14
C GLN A 29 -16.81 -9.21 -3.87
N THR A 30 -16.94 -10.54 -4.04
CA THR A 30 -18.11 -11.16 -4.69
C THR A 30 -19.34 -11.21 -3.80
N ASP A 31 -19.16 -11.22 -2.47
CA ASP A 31 -20.23 -11.30 -1.47
C ASP A 31 -20.04 -10.22 -0.38
N ASP A 32 -21.13 -9.75 0.22
CA ASP A 32 -21.08 -8.78 1.32
C ASP A 32 -20.36 -9.37 2.54
N HIS A 33 -19.36 -8.65 3.05
CA HIS A 33 -18.68 -9.00 4.30
C HIS A 33 -18.96 -7.98 5.39
N VAL A 34 -19.70 -8.45 6.39
CA VAL A 34 -20.03 -7.65 7.57
C VAL A 34 -18.89 -7.75 8.57
N MET A 35 -18.35 -6.59 8.96
CA MET A 35 -17.27 -6.46 9.96
C MET A 35 -17.78 -5.76 11.22
N SER A 36 -17.24 -6.15 12.38
CA SER A 36 -17.47 -5.39 13.61
C SER A 36 -16.70 -4.07 13.58
N VAL A 37 -17.12 -3.07 14.37
CA VAL A 37 -16.42 -1.79 14.49
C VAL A 37 -14.95 -1.97 14.93
N ASN A 38 -14.68 -2.95 15.79
CA ASN A 38 -13.31 -3.26 16.23
C ASN A 38 -12.46 -3.85 15.09
N ASP A 39 -13.04 -4.70 14.25
CA ASP A 39 -12.32 -5.25 13.09
C ASP A 39 -12.04 -4.17 12.04
N ILE A 40 -12.96 -3.23 11.85
CA ILE A 40 -12.75 -2.05 11.00
C ILE A 40 -11.58 -1.21 11.55
N ALA A 41 -11.54 -0.95 12.86
CA ALA A 41 -10.47 -0.17 13.48
C ALA A 41 -9.10 -0.85 13.34
N ASN A 42 -9.03 -2.16 13.55
CA ASN A 42 -7.80 -2.93 13.37
C ASN A 42 -7.31 -2.92 11.91
N LEU A 43 -8.22 -3.12 10.96
CA LEU A 43 -7.91 -3.04 9.53
C LEU A 43 -7.37 -1.66 9.16
N ALA A 44 -8.04 -0.59 9.62
CA ALA A 44 -7.59 0.78 9.36
C ALA A 44 -6.18 1.03 9.92
N ALA A 45 -5.87 0.54 11.11
CA ALA A 45 -4.53 0.66 11.70
C ALA A 45 -3.46 -0.06 10.85
N GLU A 46 -3.73 -1.29 10.39
CA GLU A 46 -2.83 -2.03 9.51
C GLU A 46 -2.59 -1.29 8.17
N VAL A 47 -3.65 -0.77 7.55
CA VAL A 47 -3.57 0.00 6.29
C VAL A 47 -2.78 1.29 6.47
N VAL A 48 -2.95 2.00 7.59
CA VAL A 48 -2.15 3.20 7.89
C VAL A 48 -0.66 2.86 8.03
N ILE A 49 -0.32 1.79 8.74
CA ILE A 49 1.08 1.37 8.91
C ILE A 49 1.69 0.99 7.56
N ALA A 50 0.99 0.18 6.76
CA ALA A 50 1.46 -0.23 5.44
C ALA A 50 1.60 0.96 4.49
N GLY A 51 0.63 1.88 4.48
CA GLY A 51 0.65 3.09 3.67
C GLY A 51 1.82 4.02 4.04
N ASN A 52 2.07 4.21 5.34
CA ASN A 52 3.20 5.02 5.82
C ASN A 52 4.54 4.43 5.39
N LEU A 53 4.70 3.10 5.46
CA LEU A 53 5.91 2.43 4.97
C LEU A 53 6.11 2.65 3.47
N CYS A 54 5.06 2.50 2.66
CA CYS A 54 5.14 2.68 1.21
C CYS A 54 5.44 4.14 0.84
N ALA A 55 4.83 5.10 1.54
CA ALA A 55 5.12 6.52 1.37
C ALA A 55 6.58 6.86 1.72
N PHE A 56 7.11 6.26 2.80
CA PHE A 56 8.52 6.41 3.16
C PHE A 56 9.45 5.83 2.09
N LEU A 57 9.15 4.63 1.58
CA LEU A 57 9.94 4.00 0.51
C LEU A 57 9.91 4.82 -0.78
N GLN A 58 8.74 5.33 -1.18
CA GLN A 58 8.60 6.25 -2.31
C GLN A 58 9.47 7.50 -2.13
N TRP A 59 9.40 8.14 -0.95
CA TRP A 59 10.23 9.30 -0.65
C TRP A 59 11.72 8.97 -0.76
N LYS A 60 12.16 7.83 -0.22
CA LYS A 60 13.55 7.37 -0.32
C LYS A 60 14.00 7.16 -1.75
N SER A 61 13.16 6.57 -2.60
CA SER A 61 13.47 6.39 -4.03
C SER A 61 13.59 7.74 -4.75
N LEU A 62 12.64 8.65 -4.54
CA LEU A 62 12.68 10.00 -5.14
C LEU A 62 13.89 10.83 -4.68
N ASP A 63 14.26 10.71 -3.41
CA ASP A 63 15.46 11.36 -2.87
C ASP A 63 16.73 10.79 -3.50
N TRP A 64 16.80 9.47 -3.66
CA TRP A 64 17.90 8.81 -4.36
C TRP A 64 18.00 9.26 -5.83
N ASP A 65 16.88 9.33 -6.56
CA ASP A 65 16.86 9.76 -7.95
C ASP A 65 17.37 11.20 -8.10
N ARG A 66 16.96 12.10 -7.19
CA ARG A 66 17.47 13.49 -7.15
C ARG A 66 18.96 13.56 -6.87
N ASN A 67 19.46 12.76 -5.93
CA ASN A 67 20.84 12.81 -5.47
C ASN A 67 21.82 12.02 -6.36
N SER A 68 21.34 11.02 -7.10
CA SER A 68 22.18 10.16 -7.96
C SER A 68 22.50 10.77 -9.33
N GLY A 69 21.98 11.96 -9.65
CA GLY A 69 22.28 12.68 -10.88
C GLY A 69 21.74 12.03 -12.16
N ARG A 70 20.97 10.94 -12.06
CA ARG A 70 20.24 10.31 -13.17
C ARG A 70 19.07 11.21 -13.59
N HIS A 71 19.38 12.30 -14.29
CA HIS A 71 18.43 12.87 -15.22
C HIS A 71 18.22 11.80 -16.30
N ALA A 72 16.97 11.41 -16.54
CA ALA A 72 16.65 10.61 -17.71
C ALA A 72 17.15 11.38 -18.94
N ASP A 73 18.17 10.84 -19.61
CA ASP A 73 18.52 11.21 -20.98
C ASP A 73 17.33 10.90 -21.92
#